data_AF-A0A2T2U5S9-F1
#
_entry.id   AF-A0A2T2U5S9-F1
#
_cell.length_a   1.000
_cell.length_b   1.000
_cell.length_c   1.000
_cell.angle_alpha   90.00
_cell.angle_beta   90.00
_cell.angle_gamma   90.00
#
_symmetry.space_group_name_H-M   'P 1'
#
loop_
_entity.id
_entity.type
_entity.pdbx_description
1 polymer ?
#
loop_
_entity_poly.entity_id
_entity_poly.type
_entity_poly.pdbx_seq_one_letter_code
_entity_poly.pdbx_strand_id
1 'polypeptide(L)'
;MSKYELKKMRLGDVEGKGYAYKRKTVFGKARKGIFYADDESELEDLQDEDEIEFEGTLYFRDRPRSKSFPAEITEVVPTRQGKRADFADTDNPEELAEDEED
;
A
#
# COMPACT_ATOMS: atom_id res chain seq x y z
N MET A 1 -6.28 -9.89 -17.18
CA MET A 1 -6.97 -9.86 -15.87
C MET A 1 -5.97 -9.35 -14.85
N SER A 2 -6.22 -8.19 -14.24
CA SER A 2 -5.37 -7.72 -13.13
C SER A 2 -5.46 -8.71 -11.98
N LYS A 3 -4.32 -9.18 -11.46
CA LYS A 3 -4.26 -10.17 -10.37
C LYS A 3 -4.74 -9.62 -9.02
N TYR A 4 -4.93 -8.31 -8.92
CA TYR A 4 -5.23 -7.62 -7.69
C TYR A 4 -6.61 -6.98 -7.79
N GLU A 5 -7.46 -7.27 -6.81
CA GLU A 5 -8.78 -6.66 -6.68
C GLU A 5 -8.69 -5.50 -5.69
N LEU A 6 -9.37 -4.40 -6.01
CA LEU A 6 -9.55 -3.31 -5.07
C LEU A 6 -10.46 -3.79 -3.95
N LYS A 7 -9.94 -3.82 -2.72
CA LYS A 7 -10.71 -4.18 -1.53
C LYS A 7 -10.81 -2.99 -0.60
N LYS A 8 -11.81 -3.00 0.26
CA LYS A 8 -11.91 -2.00 1.34
C LYS A 8 -10.63 -2.03 2.17
N MET A 9 -10.09 -0.85 2.42
CA MET A 9 -8.92 -0.64 3.25
C MET A 9 -8.96 0.77 3.83
N ARG A 10 -8.15 0.99 4.86
CA ARG A 10 -7.92 2.28 5.49
C ARG A 10 -6.45 2.65 5.34
N LEU A 11 -6.18 3.93 5.15
CA LEU A 11 -4.83 4.49 5.15
C LEU A 11 -4.85 5.71 6.08
N GLY A 12 -4.15 5.63 7.21
CA GLY A 12 -4.31 6.59 8.31
C GLY A 12 -5.75 6.58 8.83
N ASP A 13 -6.38 7.75 8.84
CA ASP A 13 -7.78 7.94 9.19
C ASP A 13 -8.74 7.88 7.99
N VAL A 14 -8.23 7.68 6.77
CA VAL A 14 -9.02 7.77 5.54
C VAL A 14 -9.46 6.38 5.08
N GLU A 15 -10.78 6.23 4.90
CA GLU A 15 -11.38 5.01 4.36
C GLU A 15 -11.40 5.04 2.83
N GLY A 16 -11.22 3.87 2.22
CA GLY A 16 -11.32 3.75 0.78
C GLY A 16 -11.11 2.35 0.26
N LYS A 17 -10.59 2.26 -0.97
CA LYS A 17 -10.37 1.00 -1.68
C LYS A 17 -8.98 0.93 -2.26
N GLY A 18 -8.39 -0.24 -2.18
CA GLY A 18 -7.04 -0.43 -2.69
C GLY A 18 -6.50 -1.81 -2.37
N TYR A 19 -5.19 -1.92 -2.46
CA TYR A 19 -4.47 -3.10 -2.03
C TYR A 19 -2.99 -2.77 -1.85
N ALA A 20 -2.33 -3.55 -0.99
CA ALA A 20 -0.88 -3.62 -0.95
C ALA A 20 -0.40 -4.90 -1.63
N TYR A 21 0.83 -4.92 -2.10
CA TYR A 21 1.52 -6.10 -2.62
C TYR A 21 2.98 -6.11 -2.20
N LYS A 22 3.54 -7.30 -2.00
CA LYS A 22 4.97 -7.49 -1.76
C LYS A 22 5.72 -7.62 -3.09
N ARG A 23 6.83 -6.88 -3.23
CA ARG A 23 7.76 -6.96 -4.35
C ARG A 23 9.18 -7.23 -3.84
N LYS A 24 9.87 -8.20 -4.45
CA LYS A 24 11.30 -8.44 -4.19
C LYS A 24 12.11 -7.30 -4.82
N THR A 25 12.95 -6.65 -4.04
CA THR A 25 13.92 -5.64 -4.47
C THR A 25 15.34 -6.18 -4.28
N VAL A 26 16.35 -5.47 -4.76
CA VAL A 26 17.76 -5.83 -4.51
C VAL A 26 18.15 -5.73 -3.03
N PHE A 27 17.37 -4.99 -2.23
CA PHE A 27 17.65 -4.72 -0.82
C PHE A 27 16.75 -5.51 0.15
N GLY A 28 15.77 -6.29 -0.34
CA GLY A 28 14.79 -6.91 0.54
C GLY A 28 13.45 -7.25 -0.09
N LYS A 29 12.44 -7.45 0.76
CA LYS A 29 11.03 -7.56 0.34
C LYS A 29 10.30 -6.25 0.66
N ALA A 30 10.12 -5.37 -0.32
CA ALA A 30 9.38 -4.12 -0.12
C ALA A 30 7.86 -4.34 -0.27
N ARG A 31 7.06 -3.64 0.54
CA ARG A 31 5.61 -3.56 0.38
C ARG A 31 5.25 -2.22 -0.25
N LYS A 32 4.41 -2.27 -1.29
CA LYS A 32 3.87 -1.10 -1.97
C LYS A 32 2.39 -1.30 -2.19
N GLY A 33 1.63 -0.23 -2.33
CA GLY A 33 0.21 -0.34 -2.60
C GLY A 33 -0.34 0.85 -3.35
N ILE A 34 -1.60 0.68 -3.75
CA ILE A 34 -2.41 1.74 -4.32
C ILE A 34 -3.65 1.93 -3.46
N PHE A 35 -4.02 3.17 -3.26
CA PHE A 35 -5.18 3.60 -2.48
C PHE A 35 -6.01 4.58 -3.29
N TYR A 36 -7.32 4.41 -3.22
CA TYR A 36 -8.33 5.35 -3.68
C TYR A 36 -9.20 5.67 -2.46
N ALA A 37 -9.12 6.91 -1.98
CA ALA A 37 -10.02 7.37 -0.92
C ALA A 37 -11.45 7.45 -1.45
N ASP A 38 -12.42 7.25 -0.57
CA ASP A 38 -13.83 7.51 -0.91
C ASP A 38 -14.09 9.03 -1.04
N ASP A 39 -13.34 9.89 -0.31
CA ASP A 39 -13.29 11.35 -0.51
C ASP A 39 -11.90 11.80 -0.99
N GLU A 40 -11.84 12.52 -2.12
CA GLU A 40 -10.58 12.93 -2.74
C GLU A 40 -9.86 14.07 -2.02
N SER A 41 -10.56 14.81 -1.15
CA SER A 41 -9.98 15.93 -0.39
C SER A 41 -9.06 15.40 0.72
N GLU A 42 -9.41 14.26 1.31
CA GLU A 42 -8.65 13.64 2.41
C GLU A 42 -7.28 13.08 1.96
N LEU A 43 -7.09 12.87 0.66
CA LEU A 43 -5.82 12.39 0.10
C LEU A 43 -4.71 13.44 0.10
N GLU A 44 -5.08 14.72 0.05
CA GLU A 44 -4.10 15.81 0.09
C GLU A 44 -3.57 15.99 1.51
N ASP A 45 -4.43 15.92 2.51
CA ASP A 45 -4.05 15.99 3.92
C ASP A 45 -3.13 14.82 4.31
N LEU A 46 -3.45 13.60 3.85
CA LEU A 46 -2.61 12.41 4.06
C LEU A 46 -1.21 12.50 3.44
N GLN A 47 -1.02 13.31 2.37
CA GLN A 47 0.28 13.40 1.70
C GLN A 47 1.29 14.17 2.55
N ASP A 48 0.81 15.07 3.42
CA ASP A 48 1.63 15.85 4.34
C ASP A 48 1.88 15.11 5.67
N GLU A 49 1.32 13.92 5.88
CA GLU A 49 1.54 13.10 7.07
C GLU A 49 2.80 12.24 6.95
N ASP A 50 3.72 12.39 7.91
CA ASP A 50 4.99 11.65 7.96
C ASP A 50 4.83 10.15 8.27
N GLU A 51 3.78 9.75 9.00
CA GLU A 51 3.56 8.37 9.42
C GLU A 51 2.06 8.01 9.35
N ILE A 52 1.70 7.16 8.39
CA ILE A 52 0.31 6.73 8.18
C ILE A 52 0.20 5.21 8.32
N GLU A 53 -0.84 4.70 8.96
CA GLU A 53 -1.02 3.24 9.06
C GLU A 53 -1.85 2.72 7.88
N PHE A 54 -1.29 1.80 7.10
CA PHE A 54 -2.10 1.00 6.19
C PHE A 54 -2.85 -0.08 6.99
N GLU A 55 -4.14 -0.27 6.72
CA GLU A 55 -4.92 -1.41 7.20
C GLU A 55 -5.77 -1.97 6.05
N GLY A 56 -5.45 -3.18 5.58
CA GLY A 56 -6.21 -3.74 4.45
C GLY A 56 -5.67 -5.04 3.91
N THR A 57 -6.00 -5.30 2.63
CA THR A 57 -5.55 -6.52 1.96
C THR A 57 -4.15 -6.36 1.38
N LEU A 58 -3.22 -7.18 1.87
CA LEU A 58 -1.91 -7.40 1.31
C LEU A 58 -1.93 -8.66 0.44
N TYR A 59 -1.61 -8.50 -0.84
CA TYR A 59 -1.39 -9.61 -1.77
C TYR A 59 0.07 -10.06 -1.72
N PHE A 60 0.28 -11.31 -1.36
CA PHE A 60 1.56 -11.99 -1.55
C PHE A 60 1.35 -13.25 -2.39
N ARG A 61 1.96 -13.27 -3.59
CA ARG A 61 1.67 -14.29 -4.62
C ARG A 61 0.16 -14.32 -4.91
N ASP A 62 -0.50 -15.46 -4.78
CA ASP A 62 -1.93 -15.63 -5.02
C ASP A 62 -2.77 -15.69 -3.72
N ARG A 63 -2.19 -15.27 -2.57
CA ARG A 63 -2.87 -15.34 -1.26
C ARG A 63 -3.11 -13.94 -0.70
N PRO A 64 -4.36 -13.45 -0.70
CA PRO A 64 -4.71 -12.22 0.00
C PRO A 64 -4.69 -12.47 1.52
N ARG A 65 -4.10 -11.54 2.27
CA ARG A 65 -4.13 -11.53 3.75
C ARG A 65 -4.46 -10.14 4.24
N SER A 66 -5.28 -10.04 5.29
CA SER A 66 -5.44 -8.79 6.02
C SER A 66 -4.17 -8.49 6.81
N LYS A 67 -3.66 -7.26 6.73
CA LYS A 67 -2.46 -6.82 7.42
C LYS A 67 -2.54 -5.32 7.70
N SER A 68 -1.88 -4.87 8.77
CA SER A 68 -1.52 -3.49 8.99
C SER A 68 0.00 -3.31 9.04
N PHE A 69 0.47 -2.12 8.64
CA PHE A 69 1.88 -1.69 8.72
C PHE A 69 1.98 -0.17 8.53
N PRO A 70 3.03 0.48 9.06
CA PRO A 70 3.27 1.89 8.81
C PRO A 70 3.67 2.09 7.35
N ALA A 71 3.14 3.14 6.77
CA ALA A 71 3.28 3.49 5.38
C ALA A 71 3.55 4.99 5.23
N GLU A 72 3.94 5.37 4.02
CA GLU A 72 4.09 6.76 3.57
C GLU A 72 3.46 6.90 2.19
N ILE A 73 2.86 8.05 1.89
CA ILE A 73 2.44 8.36 0.51
C ILE A 73 3.67 8.72 -0.31
N THR A 74 3.92 7.92 -1.33
CA THR A 74 5.03 8.12 -2.27
C THR A 74 4.64 9.02 -3.44
N GLU A 75 3.38 8.95 -3.90
CA GLU A 75 2.90 9.76 -5.02
C GLU A 75 1.37 9.87 -4.98
N VAL A 76 0.82 11.04 -5.31
CA VAL A 76 -0.63 11.22 -5.55
C VAL A 76 -0.84 11.55 -7.03
N VAL A 77 -1.56 10.68 -7.73
CA VAL A 77 -1.79 10.76 -9.17
C VAL A 77 -3.27 11.02 -9.47
N PRO A 78 -3.62 12.05 -10.25
CA PRO A 78 -4.99 12.26 -10.70
C PRO A 78 -5.40 11.18 -11.70
N THR A 79 -6.58 10.60 -11.53
CA THR A 79 -7.13 9.54 -12.37
C THR A 79 -8.53 9.91 -12.87
N ARG A 80 -9.07 9.12 -13.80
CA ARG A 80 -10.47 9.26 -14.25
C ARG A 80 -11.52 9.00 -13.16
N GLN A 81 -11.13 8.40 -12.04
CA GLN A 81 -12.03 8.01 -10.95
C GLN A 81 -11.83 8.86 -9.68
N GLY A 82 -11.09 9.98 -9.76
CA GLY A 82 -10.65 10.78 -8.62
C GLY A 82 -9.13 10.76 -8.49
N LYS A 83 -8.60 10.89 -7.28
CA LYS A 83 -7.15 10.79 -7.01
C LYS A 83 -6.76 9.38 -6.54
N ARG A 84 -5.55 8.95 -6.90
CA ARG A 84 -4.93 7.70 -6.44
C ARG A 84 -3.68 8.04 -5.65
N ALA A 85 -3.56 7.52 -4.44
CA ALA A 85 -2.30 7.56 -3.69
C ALA A 85 -1.55 6.23 -3.86
N ASP A 86 -0.28 6.33 -4.23
CA ASP A 86 0.66 5.23 -4.21
C ASP A 86 1.45 5.33 -2.90
N PHE A 87 1.47 4.25 -2.12
CA PHE A 87 2.12 4.23 -0.81
C PHE A 87 3.16 3.10 -0.71
N ALA A 88 4.11 3.26 0.21
CA ALA A 88 5.13 2.27 0.53
C ALA A 88 5.21 2.05 2.04
N ASP A 89 5.59 0.85 2.45
CA ASP A 89 5.84 0.49 3.85
C ASP A 89 7.17 1.10 4.32
N THR A 90 7.13 1.87 5.41
CA THR A 90 8.28 2.63 5.95
C THR A 90 9.23 1.75 6.76
N ASP A 91 8.73 0.65 7.32
CA ASP A 91 9.53 -0.35 8.04
C ASP A 91 10.23 -1.35 7.09
N ASN A 92 10.11 -1.14 5.77
CA ASN A 92 10.64 -2.02 4.73
C ASN A 92 11.63 -1.27 3.82
N PRO A 93 12.70 -1.94 3.34
CA PRO A 93 12.73 -3.38 3.08
C PRO A 93 13.25 -4.23 4.24
N GLU A 94 12.49 -5.27 4.62
CA GLU A 94 12.90 -6.42 5.41
C GLU A 94 14.14 -6.93 4.69
N GLU A 95 15.32 -6.81 5.33
CA GLU A 95 16.55 -7.39 4.81
C GLU A 95 16.23 -8.80 4.29
N LEU A 96 16.67 -9.10 3.06
CA LEU A 96 16.64 -10.47 2.58
C LEU A 96 17.50 -11.28 3.54
N ALA A 97 16.91 -11.89 4.56
CA ALA A 97 17.54 -13.00 5.25
C ALA A 97 17.93 -13.99 4.14
N GLU A 98 19.23 -14.26 4.04
CA GLU A 98 19.86 -15.05 2.99
C GLU A 98 19.46 -16.53 3.05
N ASP A 99 18.22 -16.90 3.36
CA ASP A 99 17.79 -18.29 3.49
C ASP A 99 16.28 -18.44 3.25
N GLU A 100 15.87 -18.38 1.98
CA GLU A 100 14.70 -19.14 1.51
C GLU A 100 15.04 -19.64 0.09
N GLU A 101 15.98 -20.59 0.04
CA GLU A 101 16.05 -21.58 -1.05
C GLU A 101 14.86 -22.54 -0.88
N ASP A 102 13.95 -22.57 -1.86
CA ASP A 102 12.94 -23.63 -2.06
C ASP A 102 13.30 -24.35 -3.37
#